data_AF-A0ABD1R4I7-F1
#
_entry.id   AF-A0ABD1R4I7-F1
#
_cell.length_a   1.000
_cell.length_b   1.000
_cell.length_c   1.000
_cell.angle_alpha   90.00
_cell.angle_beta   90.00
_cell.angle_gamma   90.00
#
_symmetry.space_group_name_H-M   'P 1'
#
loop_
_entity.id
_entity.type
_entity.pdbx_description
1 polymer ?
#
loop_
_entity_poly.entity_id
_entity_poly.type
_entity_poly.pdbx_seq_one_letter_code
_entity_poly.pdbx_strand_id
1 'polypeptide(L)'
;MTSTSHYSIPTNWENLLNEKVDEAIARRKNRRRSIYIKEDLFTEELMNVPLPLKFKEPTGDFDGTTDLIDHIRTFQDRVRLHSWPDAIVCRAFPMTFRKDARVWFDTLPLLSISSFSDFANNFATCFSSSA
;
A
#
# COMPACT_ATOMS: atom_id res chain seq x y z
N MET A 1 -58.68 -29.75 -13.16
CA MET A 1 -57.40 -29.80 -13.90
C MET A 1 -56.38 -28.99 -13.11
N THR A 2 -55.54 -29.64 -12.30
CA THR A 2 -54.51 -28.95 -11.53
C THR A 2 -53.21 -28.95 -12.34
N SER A 3 -52.88 -27.79 -12.91
CA SER A 3 -51.62 -27.58 -13.63
C SER A 3 -50.49 -27.45 -12.61
N THR A 4 -49.66 -28.49 -12.48
CA THR A 4 -48.49 -28.47 -11.60
C THR A 4 -47.33 -27.84 -12.37
N SER A 5 -46.94 -26.63 -11.97
CA SER A 5 -45.79 -25.92 -12.52
C SER A 5 -44.51 -26.70 -12.23
N HIS A 6 -43.90 -27.25 -13.28
CA HIS A 6 -42.64 -27.97 -13.21
C HIS A 6 -41.49 -26.95 -13.18
N TYR A 7 -41.00 -26.62 -11.98
CA TYR A 7 -39.75 -25.87 -11.86
C TYR A 7 -38.61 -26.72 -12.43
N SER A 8 -38.07 -26.28 -13.57
CA SER A 8 -36.93 -26.92 -14.21
C SER A 8 -35.66 -26.57 -13.44
N ILE A 9 -34.99 -27.59 -12.91
CA ILE A 9 -33.71 -27.43 -12.20
C ILE A 9 -32.65 -27.02 -13.23
N PRO A 10 -31.90 -25.91 -13.03
CA PRO A 10 -30.81 -25.54 -13.92
C PRO A 10 -29.76 -26.65 -13.92
N THR A 11 -29.47 -27.22 -15.08
CA THR A 11 -28.53 -28.33 -15.31
C THR A 11 -27.07 -27.99 -15.03
N ASN A 12 -26.81 -26.78 -14.52
CA ASN A 12 -25.48 -26.26 -14.31
C ASN A 12 -25.30 -25.64 -12.91
N TRP A 13 -25.92 -26.26 -11.91
CA TRP A 13 -25.90 -25.83 -10.51
C TRP A 13 -24.48 -25.82 -9.91
N GLU A 14 -23.59 -26.69 -10.39
CA GLU A 14 -22.19 -26.75 -9.95
C GLU A 14 -21.44 -25.47 -10.33
N ASN A 15 -21.60 -25.00 -11.58
CA ASN A 15 -20.97 -23.75 -12.00
C ASN A 15 -21.56 -22.54 -11.28
N LEU A 16 -22.88 -22.51 -11.04
CA LEU A 16 -23.52 -21.45 -10.25
C LEU A 16 -23.03 -21.44 -8.80
N LEU A 17 -22.78 -22.61 -8.22
CA LEU A 17 -22.24 -22.73 -6.87
C LEU A 17 -20.78 -22.25 -6.82
N ASN A 18 -19.95 -22.66 -7.79
CA ASN A 18 -18.55 -22.24 -7.90
C ASN A 18 -18.45 -20.72 -8.09
N GLU A 19 -19.27 -20.13 -8.97
CA GLU A 19 -19.31 -18.68 -9.18
C GLU A 19 -19.69 -17.92 -7.90
N LYS A 20 -20.72 -18.40 -7.17
CA LYS A 20 -21.12 -17.80 -5.89
C LYS A 20 -20.03 -17.91 -4.82
N VAL A 21 -19.28 -19.01 -4.81
CA VAL A 21 -18.15 -19.22 -3.90
C VAL A 21 -17.01 -18.26 -4.26
N ASP A 22 -16.63 -18.15 -5.53
CA ASP A 22 -15.59 -17.23 -6.01
C ASP A 22 -15.95 -15.78 -5.74
N GLU A 23 -17.21 -15.39 -5.95
CA GLU A 23 -17.71 -14.05 -5.66
C GLU A 23 -17.70 -13.76 -4.14
N ALA A 24 -18.06 -14.73 -3.30
CA ALA A 24 -17.96 -14.61 -1.85
C ALA A 24 -16.50 -14.48 -1.38
N ILE A 25 -15.57 -15.22 -1.98
CA ILE A 25 -14.13 -15.11 -1.74
C ILE A 25 -13.63 -13.72 -2.18
N ALA A 26 -14.02 -13.25 -3.36
CA ALA A 26 -13.66 -11.94 -3.89
C ALA A 26 -14.16 -10.81 -2.99
N ARG A 27 -15.43 -10.85 -2.56
CA ARG A 27 -16.00 -9.89 -1.58
C ARG A 27 -15.22 -9.88 -0.26
N ARG A 28 -14.87 -11.05 0.27
CA ARG A 28 -14.09 -11.15 1.52
C ARG A 28 -12.68 -10.58 1.36
N LYS A 29 -12.01 -10.87 0.24
CA LYS A 29 -10.69 -10.29 -0.09
C LYS A 29 -10.78 -8.78 -0.24
N ASN A 30 -11.82 -8.28 -0.93
CA ASN A 30 -12.03 -6.84 -1.11
C ASN A 30 -12.30 -6.12 0.21
N ARG A 31 -13.14 -6.71 1.08
CA ARG A 31 -13.39 -6.18 2.43
C ARG A 31 -12.12 -6.12 3.27
N ARG A 32 -11.31 -7.19 3.26
CA ARG A 32 -10.01 -7.20 3.95
C ARG A 32 -9.09 -6.10 3.43
N ARG A 33 -8.95 -5.99 2.10
CA ARG A 33 -8.18 -4.90 1.47
C ARG A 33 -8.69 -3.52 1.90
N SER A 34 -10.00 -3.30 1.89
CA SER A 34 -10.62 -2.04 2.33
C SER A 34 -10.34 -1.73 3.81
N ILE A 35 -10.32 -2.74 4.68
CA ILE A 35 -9.95 -2.55 6.10
C ILE A 35 -8.48 -2.12 6.20
N TYR A 36 -7.56 -2.83 5.53
CA TYR A 36 -6.14 -2.46 5.53
C TYR A 36 -5.90 -1.05 5.00
N ILE A 37 -6.59 -0.65 3.93
CA ILE A 37 -6.47 0.72 3.38
C ILE A 37 -6.99 1.76 4.36
N LYS A 38 -8.10 1.51 5.07
CA LYS A 38 -8.66 2.45 6.06
C LYS A 38 -7.78 2.64 7.30
N GLU A 39 -6.91 1.67 7.58
CA GLU A 39 -5.95 1.68 8.68
C GLU A 39 -4.52 1.99 8.19
N ASP A 40 -4.35 2.38 6.92
CA ASP A 40 -3.05 2.69 6.34
C ASP A 40 -2.69 4.19 6.52
N LEU A 41 -1.39 4.48 6.57
CA LEU A 41 -0.85 5.83 6.57
C LEU A 41 -0.86 6.45 5.17
N PHE A 42 -0.85 5.60 4.14
CA PHE A 42 -0.96 6.00 2.75
C PHE A 42 -2.43 6.14 2.31
N THR A 43 -2.71 7.12 1.46
CA THR A 43 -4.03 7.24 0.84
C THR A 43 -4.37 6.02 -0.02
N GLU A 44 -5.68 5.80 -0.22
CA GLU A 44 -6.20 4.71 -1.04
C GLU A 44 -5.64 4.74 -2.47
N GLU A 45 -5.43 5.92 -3.04
CA GLU A 45 -4.83 6.09 -4.37
C GLU A 45 -3.45 5.45 -4.45
N LEU A 46 -2.59 5.69 -3.45
CA LEU A 46 -1.24 5.10 -3.44
C LEU A 46 -1.27 3.59 -3.20
N MET A 47 -2.20 3.12 -2.36
CA MET A 47 -2.32 1.69 -2.03
C MET A 47 -2.90 0.85 -3.16
N ASN A 48 -3.69 1.47 -4.05
CA ASN A 48 -4.25 0.82 -5.22
C ASN A 48 -3.23 0.62 -6.36
N VAL A 49 -2.07 1.28 -6.31
CA VAL A 49 -0.99 1.05 -7.28
C VAL A 49 -0.31 -0.30 -6.98
N PRO A 50 -0.30 -1.26 -7.92
CA PRO A 50 0.32 -2.55 -7.70
C PRO A 50 1.84 -2.41 -7.60
N LEU A 51 2.45 -3.17 -6.68
CA LEU A 51 3.91 -3.26 -6.62
C LEU A 51 4.44 -3.94 -7.89
N PRO A 52 5.63 -3.55 -8.39
CA PRO A 52 6.29 -4.22 -9.49
C PRO A 52 6.53 -5.72 -9.18
N LEU A 53 6.38 -6.59 -10.19
CA LEU A 53 6.56 -8.05 -10.05
C LEU A 53 7.95 -8.46 -9.50
N LYS A 54 8.97 -7.63 -9.72
CA LYS A 54 10.34 -7.84 -9.21
C LYS A 54 10.73 -6.70 -8.27
N PHE A 55 9.81 -6.29 -7.40
CA PHE A 55 10.09 -5.28 -6.38
C PHE A 55 11.24 -5.76 -5.50
N LYS A 56 12.33 -4.98 -5.49
CA LYS A 56 13.43 -5.16 -4.56
C LYS A 56 13.26 -4.09 -3.50
N GLU A 57 13.24 -4.50 -2.24
CA GLU A 57 13.20 -3.57 -1.12
C GLU A 57 14.37 -2.57 -1.22
N PRO A 58 14.10 -1.26 -1.05
CA PRO A 58 15.16 -0.28 -0.99
C PRO A 58 16.11 -0.60 0.15
N THR A 59 17.41 -0.57 -0.15
CA THR A 59 18.46 -0.60 0.87
C THR A 59 18.76 0.81 1.36
N GLY A 60 19.63 0.94 2.36
CA GLY A 60 20.03 2.23 2.95
C GLY A 60 19.18 2.52 4.17
N ASP A 61 19.82 2.55 5.32
CA ASP A 61 19.17 2.69 6.62
C ASP A 61 19.33 4.12 7.11
N PHE A 62 18.23 4.76 7.49
CA PHE A 62 18.23 6.04 8.18
C PHE A 62 17.70 5.85 9.59
N ASP A 63 18.56 6.05 10.57
CA ASP A 63 18.24 5.86 11.98
C ASP A 63 17.99 7.17 12.75
N GLY A 64 18.02 8.31 12.04
CA GLY A 64 17.90 9.65 12.63
C GLY A 64 19.24 10.37 12.80
N THR A 65 20.38 9.71 12.61
CA THR A 65 21.71 10.29 12.90
C THR A 65 22.57 10.54 11.66
N THR A 66 22.30 9.86 10.55
CA THR A 66 22.91 10.09 9.24
C THR A 66 22.43 11.39 8.61
N ASP A 67 23.21 11.97 7.69
CA ASP A 67 22.81 13.20 6.98
C ASP A 67 21.49 12.99 6.21
N LEU A 68 20.49 13.77 6.60
CA LEU A 68 19.12 13.70 6.07
C LEU A 68 19.06 13.99 4.56
N ILE A 69 19.84 14.96 4.10
CA ILE A 69 19.81 15.40 2.69
C ILE A 69 20.46 14.34 1.80
N ASP A 70 21.59 13.79 2.24
CA ASP A 70 22.28 12.70 1.56
C ASP A 70 21.41 11.43 1.50
N HIS A 71 20.69 11.11 2.59
CA HIS A 71 19.75 10.00 2.62
C HIS A 71 18.64 10.15 1.58
N ILE A 72 17.95 11.31 1.56
CA ILE A 72 16.88 11.58 0.60
C ILE A 72 17.40 11.51 -0.84
N ARG A 73 18.56 12.13 -1.12
CA ARG A 73 19.16 12.11 -2.46
C ARG A 73 19.52 10.70 -2.91
N THR A 74 20.19 9.95 -2.04
CA THR A 74 20.58 8.56 -2.30
C THR A 74 19.37 7.67 -2.56
N PHE A 75 18.30 7.83 -1.78
CA PHE A 75 17.06 7.11 -2.01
C PHE A 75 16.41 7.49 -3.36
N GLN A 76 16.34 8.78 -3.68
CA GLN A 76 15.80 9.27 -4.94
C GLN A 76 16.57 8.73 -6.15
N ASP A 77 17.90 8.71 -6.10
CA ASP A 77 18.74 8.16 -7.19
C ASP A 77 18.47 6.67 -7.43
N ARG A 78 18.22 5.90 -6.36
CA ARG A 78 17.87 4.48 -6.46
C ARG A 78 16.51 4.28 -7.11
N VAL A 79 15.49 5.02 -6.69
CA VAL A 79 14.14 4.85 -7.26
C VAL A 79 14.05 5.38 -8.70
N ARG A 80 14.85 6.39 -9.06
CA ARG A 80 14.98 6.89 -10.45
C ARG A 80 15.44 5.78 -11.40
N LEU A 81 16.41 4.96 -10.99
CA LEU A 81 16.90 3.84 -11.80
C LEU A 81 15.80 2.82 -12.14
N HIS A 82 14.83 2.66 -11.24
CA HIS A 82 13.71 1.75 -11.43
C HIS A 82 12.48 2.37 -12.10
N SER A 83 12.48 3.70 -12.31
CA SER A 83 11.33 4.44 -12.87
C SER A 83 10.02 4.13 -12.14
N TRP A 84 10.08 4.03 -10.81
CA TRP A 84 8.90 3.73 -10.01
C TRP A 84 7.94 4.93 -9.96
N PRO A 85 6.62 4.71 -10.06
CA PRO A 85 5.66 5.78 -9.88
C PRO A 85 5.64 6.23 -8.42
N ASP A 86 5.21 7.47 -8.20
CA ASP A 86 5.27 8.16 -6.90
C ASP A 86 4.67 7.33 -5.75
N ALA A 87 3.55 6.66 -6.00
CA ALA A 87 2.91 5.74 -5.05
C ALA A 87 3.83 4.62 -4.54
N ILE A 88 4.65 4.05 -5.42
CA ILE A 88 5.62 3.02 -5.02
C ILE A 88 6.79 3.66 -4.27
N VAL A 89 7.22 4.86 -4.66
CA VAL A 89 8.25 5.63 -3.95
C VAL A 89 7.81 5.93 -2.51
N CYS A 90 6.59 6.41 -2.30
CA CYS A 90 6.00 6.65 -0.98
C CYS A 90 6.00 5.40 -0.10
N ARG A 91 5.57 4.27 -0.65
CA ARG A 91 5.48 3.01 0.10
C ARG A 91 6.84 2.38 0.38
N ALA A 92 7.82 2.67 -0.46
CA ALA A 92 9.18 2.16 -0.36
C ALA A 92 10.04 2.97 0.61
N PHE A 93 9.84 4.29 0.72
CA PHE A 93 10.66 5.17 1.55
C PHE A 93 10.75 4.75 3.04
N PRO A 94 9.65 4.37 3.73
CA PRO A 94 9.71 3.98 5.14
C PRO A 94 10.45 2.67 5.39
N MET A 95 10.69 1.86 4.34
CA MET A 95 11.50 0.63 4.45
C MET A 95 12.96 0.95 4.77
N THR A 96 13.39 2.19 4.52
CA THR A 96 14.71 2.70 4.89
C THR A 96 14.80 3.15 6.35
N PHE A 97 13.67 3.32 7.05
CA PHE A 97 13.68 3.89 8.39
C PHE A 97 14.06 2.88 9.46
N ARG A 98 14.91 3.31 10.38
CA ARG A 98 15.31 2.58 11.60
C ARG A 98 15.10 3.49 12.81
N LYS A 99 15.08 2.88 14.01
CA LYS A 99 15.03 3.57 15.31
C LYS A 99 14.02 4.74 15.30
N ASP A 100 14.49 5.96 15.56
CA ASP A 100 13.65 7.14 15.75
C ASP A 100 12.84 7.50 14.50
N ALA A 101 13.37 7.23 13.31
CA ALA A 101 12.64 7.44 12.05
C ALA A 101 11.47 6.46 11.88
N ARG A 102 11.61 5.22 12.37
CA ARG A 102 10.51 4.25 12.39
C ARG A 102 9.44 4.69 13.38
N VAL A 103 9.84 5.11 14.58
CA VAL A 103 8.93 5.60 15.63
C VAL A 103 8.15 6.81 15.13
N TRP A 104 8.83 7.79 14.52
CA TRP A 104 8.18 8.97 13.93
C TRP A 104 7.14 8.57 12.87
N PHE A 105 7.49 7.69 11.95
CA PHE A 105 6.55 7.27 10.90
C PHE A 105 5.28 6.63 11.47
N ASP A 106 5.41 5.82 12.53
CA ASP A 106 4.27 5.17 13.19
C ASP A 106 3.37 6.16 13.96
N THR A 107 3.80 7.41 14.15
CA THR A 107 2.98 8.48 14.76
C THR A 107 2.16 9.30 13.76
N LEU A 108 2.37 9.08 12.45
CA LEU A 108 1.65 9.85 11.43
C LEU A 108 0.14 9.56 11.46
N PRO A 109 -0.72 10.54 11.12
CA PRO A 109 -2.15 10.28 10.98
C PRO A 109 -2.42 9.30 9.83
N LEU A 110 -3.45 8.47 9.98
CA LEU A 110 -3.94 7.60 8.91
C LEU A 110 -4.29 8.41 7.67
N LEU A 111 -4.02 7.85 6.49
CA LEU A 111 -4.30 8.44 5.18
C LEU A 111 -3.67 9.83 4.95
N SER A 112 -2.64 10.19 5.72
CA SER A 112 -1.99 11.51 5.62
C SER A 112 -0.96 11.60 4.49
N ILE A 113 -0.48 10.47 3.97
CA ILE A 113 0.52 10.45 2.89
C ILE A 113 -0.17 10.26 1.54
N SER A 114 -0.19 11.33 0.74
CA SER A 114 -0.77 11.35 -0.61
C SER A 114 0.26 11.56 -1.73
N SER A 115 1.46 12.05 -1.42
CA SER A 115 2.54 12.25 -2.40
C SER A 115 3.92 12.11 -1.74
N PHE A 116 4.94 11.79 -2.54
CA PHE A 116 6.30 11.67 -2.00
C PHE A 116 6.85 13.04 -1.60
N SER A 117 6.48 14.09 -2.33
CA SER A 117 6.90 15.46 -2.02
C SER A 117 6.46 15.88 -0.62
N ASP A 118 5.18 15.71 -0.30
CA ASP A 118 4.64 16.09 1.02
C ASP A 118 5.24 15.22 2.13
N PHE A 119 5.41 13.93 1.85
CA PHE A 119 6.01 13.00 2.80
C PHE A 119 7.47 13.34 3.09
N ALA A 120 8.28 13.60 2.07
CA ALA A 120 9.68 13.98 2.21
C ALA A 120 9.84 15.33 2.92
N ASN A 121 8.94 16.29 2.68
CA ASN A 121 8.93 17.59 3.37
C ASN A 121 8.61 17.45 4.87
N ASN A 122 7.59 16.65 5.22
CA ASN A 122 7.24 16.36 6.61
C ASN A 122 8.39 15.65 7.34
N PHE A 123 8.98 14.65 6.68
CA PHE A 123 10.14 13.94 7.18
C PHE A 123 11.32 14.89 7.41
N ALA A 124 11.62 15.73 6.42
CA ALA A 124 12.71 16.68 6.52
C ALA A 124 12.50 17.68 7.66
N THR A 125 11.28 18.20 7.82
CA THR A 125 10.94 19.12 8.92
C THR A 125 11.12 18.47 10.30
N CYS A 126 10.85 17.18 10.42
CA CYS A 126 11.02 16.44 11.67
C CYS A 126 12.50 16.25 12.03
N PHE A 127 13.34 15.93 11.04
CA PHE A 127 14.75 15.57 11.26
C PHE A 127 15.74 16.70 10.96
N SER A 128 15.27 17.88 10.50
CA SER A 128 16.11 19.07 10.26
C SER A 128 16.61 19.76 11.54
N SER A 129 16.30 19.22 12.72
CA SER A 129 16.55 19.87 14.02
C SER A 129 17.48 19.08 14.96
N SER A 130 18.26 18.11 14.45
CA SER A 130 19.18 17.28 15.26
C SER A 130 20.67 17.56 15.02
N ALA A 131 21.02 18.77 14.56
CA ALA A 131 22.41 19.24 14.47
C ALA A 131 22.89 19.90 15.77
#